data_AF-A0A7K4Z695-F1
#
_entry.id   AF-A0A7K4Z695-F1
#
_cell.length_a   1.000
_cell.length_b   1.000
_cell.length_c   1.000
_cell.angle_alpha   90.00
_cell.angle_beta   90.00
_cell.angle_gamma   90.00
#
_symmetry.space_group_name_H-M   'P 1'
#
loop_
_entity.id
_entity.type
_entity.pdbx_description
1 polymer ?
#
loop_
_entity_poly.entity_id
_entity_poly.type
_entity_poly.pdbx_seq_one_letter_code
_entity_poly.pdbx_strand_id
1 'polypeptide(L)'
;QFLFVVTFTTFLLCCVDYDVLFANRPLNHSHAGGAPTDRSKVTLPDAVLPAPQCTQRIRASGWIIFLLVMAAIFWLYRLVKVLCSLLSYWEIRTFYIKALNIPSEDLCNHSWQEVQAQLISLQRRQQMCVHKRELTELDIYHRILRFKNYTVAMVNKSLLPVRFHLPLLGTVIFLTQGLKYNLELLLFWGPGSLFQNKWSLRPQCKRAGTRRELAQRLARTMVLLGLANLLLCPCVLVWQLLYAFFSYAEVIKREPGSLGARRWSLYGQLYLRHFNELDHELQARLSRGYKPATKYMNSFTSPLLTVLAKNIGFFAGSLLAVLIVLTVYDEDVLTVQHILTAITLLGLMVTLARSFIPDEHTVWCPEQLLQRVLAHVHYMPDHWQGNASRAETRSEMAQLFQYKAVFILEELLSPILTPLILIFALPARALDIVDFFRNFTVEVVGVGDICSFAQLDIRNHGNPQWLSAGQTEASVYQQAENGKTELSLMHFAITNPRWQPPPPSELFLSHLKEKVQQDAAAALPAQCILAEGPLGASLFS
;
A
#
# COMPACT_ATOMS: atom_id res chain seq x y z
N GLN A 1 -1.87 18.67 9.80
CA GLN A 1 -0.86 18.18 8.83
C GLN A 1 -0.85 19.02 7.54
N PHE A 2 -1.85 18.94 6.64
CA PHE A 2 -1.84 19.70 5.37
C PHE A 2 -1.59 21.20 5.57
N LEU A 3 -2.38 21.85 6.43
CA LEU A 3 -2.23 23.27 6.73
C LEU A 3 -0.81 23.60 7.22
N PHE A 4 -0.28 22.82 8.17
CA PHE A 4 1.07 22.99 8.70
C PHE A 4 2.14 22.90 7.62
N VAL A 5 2.08 21.90 6.73
CA VAL A 5 3.07 21.75 5.64
C VAL A 5 3.05 22.97 4.72
N VAL A 6 1.85 23.44 4.33
CA VAL A 6 1.70 24.60 3.44
C VAL A 6 2.18 25.89 4.11
N THR A 7 1.75 26.15 5.36
CA THR A 7 2.11 27.37 6.09
C THR A 7 3.59 27.39 6.44
N PHE A 8 4.15 26.28 6.90
CA PHE A 8 5.56 26.18 7.28
C PHE A 8 6.48 26.32 6.06
N THR A 9 6.14 25.68 4.93
CA THR A 9 6.91 25.84 3.69
C THR A 9 6.87 27.29 3.20
N THR A 10 5.70 27.92 3.23
CA THR A 10 5.56 29.34 2.83
C THR A 10 6.36 30.25 3.77
N PHE A 11 6.35 29.97 5.07
CA PHE A 11 7.14 30.70 6.06
C PHE A 11 8.64 30.57 5.78
N LEU A 12 9.15 29.36 5.54
CA LEU A 12 10.56 29.13 5.22
C LEU A 12 11.00 29.80 3.91
N LEU A 13 10.12 29.92 2.92
CA LEU A 13 10.44 30.56 1.64
C LEU A 13 10.38 32.10 1.71
N CYS A 14 9.45 32.66 2.47
CA CYS A 14 9.13 34.10 2.39
C CYS A 14 9.51 34.91 3.64
N CYS A 15 9.51 34.29 4.82
CA CYS A 15 9.70 35.00 6.10
C CYS A 15 11.08 34.81 6.73
N VAL A 16 11.92 33.90 6.22
CA VAL A 16 13.27 33.67 6.75
C VAL A 16 14.29 34.40 5.89
N ASP A 17 15.14 35.21 6.53
CA ASP A 17 16.30 35.83 5.90
C ASP A 17 17.53 34.92 6.08
N TYR A 18 17.82 34.15 5.04
CA TYR A 18 18.95 33.21 5.04
C TYR A 18 20.32 33.92 5.05
N ASP A 19 20.41 35.19 4.61
CA ASP A 19 21.69 35.91 4.63
C ASP A 19 22.11 36.29 6.05
N VAL A 20 21.12 36.62 6.91
CA VAL A 20 21.34 36.84 8.34
C VAL A 20 21.58 35.49 9.04
N LEU A 21 20.79 34.46 8.73
CA LEU A 21 20.92 33.13 9.33
C LEU A 21 22.27 32.47 9.05
N PHE A 22 22.81 32.62 7.84
CA PHE A 22 24.12 32.09 7.45
C PHE A 22 25.28 33.03 7.79
N ALA A 23 25.01 34.15 8.47
CA ALA A 23 26.00 35.16 8.84
C ALA A 23 26.76 35.79 7.64
N ASN A 24 26.15 35.80 6.46
CA ASN A 24 26.66 36.50 5.28
C ASN A 24 26.55 38.02 5.45
N ARG A 25 25.57 38.49 6.25
CA ARG A 25 25.36 39.90 6.58
C ARG A 25 25.49 40.11 8.10
N PRO A 26 26.36 41.01 8.59
CA PRO A 26 26.43 41.33 10.00
C PRO A 26 25.15 42.04 10.46
N LEU A 27 24.68 41.71 11.67
CA LEU A 27 23.60 42.44 12.33
C LEU A 27 24.10 43.85 12.68
N ASN A 28 23.49 44.87 12.05
CA ASN A 28 23.72 46.25 12.43
C ASN A 28 22.92 46.58 13.70
N HIS A 29 23.30 46.03 14.84
CA HIS A 29 22.92 46.65 16.10
C HIS A 29 23.79 47.90 16.28
N SER A 30 23.25 49.04 15.87
CA SER A 30 23.78 50.35 16.22
C SER A 30 23.61 50.58 17.73
N HIS A 31 24.41 49.91 18.56
CA HIS A 31 24.75 50.42 19.87
C HIS A 31 25.93 51.37 19.68
N ALA A 32 25.62 52.67 19.76
CA ALA A 32 26.63 53.71 19.84
C ALA A 32 27.51 53.46 21.08
N GLY A 33 28.81 53.20 20.85
CA GLY A 33 29.85 53.21 21.88
C GLY A 33 30.11 51.87 22.57
N GLY A 34 30.93 51.02 21.97
CA GLY A 34 31.50 49.83 22.61
C GLY A 34 32.42 49.06 21.67
N ALA A 35 33.57 48.60 22.17
CA ALA A 35 34.69 47.99 21.44
C ALA A 35 34.35 46.81 20.50
N PRO A 36 35.22 46.47 19.51
CA PRO A 36 34.95 45.48 18.46
C PRO A 36 35.23 44.04 18.94
N THR A 37 34.63 43.64 20.06
CA THR A 37 34.86 42.32 20.67
C THR A 37 33.57 41.78 21.26
N ASP A 38 32.62 41.48 20.40
CA ASP A 38 31.77 40.29 20.48
C ASP A 38 30.84 40.33 19.27
N ARG A 39 31.00 39.38 18.33
CA ARG A 39 29.96 39.11 17.33
C ARG A 39 28.73 38.68 18.13
N SER A 40 27.78 39.59 18.35
CA SER A 40 26.51 39.28 18.99
C SER A 40 25.93 38.03 18.32
N LYS A 41 25.79 36.95 19.08
CA LYS A 41 25.32 35.66 18.55
C LYS A 41 23.96 35.88 17.88
N VAL A 42 23.87 35.60 16.59
CA VAL A 42 22.62 35.69 15.82
C VAL A 42 21.59 34.78 16.48
N THR A 43 20.47 35.35 16.91
CA THR A 43 19.38 34.58 17.47
C THR A 43 18.39 34.20 16.36
N LEU A 44 17.64 33.10 16.56
CA LEU A 44 16.62 32.67 15.57
C LEU A 44 15.61 33.78 15.22
N PRO A 45 15.09 34.59 16.18
CA PRO A 45 14.23 35.72 15.85
C PRO A 45 14.86 36.77 14.94
N ASP A 46 16.18 36.97 14.98
CA ASP A 46 16.86 37.98 14.16
C ASP A 46 16.84 37.62 12.66
N ALA A 47 16.77 36.33 12.35
CA ALA A 47 16.63 35.83 10.98
C ALA A 47 15.17 35.82 10.49
N VAL A 48 14.19 36.11 11.36
CA VAL A 48 12.77 36.10 11.00
C VAL A 48 12.34 37.52 10.67
N LEU A 49 11.89 37.73 9.43
CA LEU A 49 11.43 39.04 8.97
C LEU A 49 10.16 39.47 9.72
N PRO A 50 10.00 40.78 10.01
CA PRO A 50 8.76 41.32 10.54
C PRO A 50 7.56 40.97 9.65
N ALA A 51 6.41 40.70 10.27
CA ALA A 51 5.16 40.35 9.60
C ALA A 51 4.79 41.24 8.37
N PRO A 52 4.92 42.59 8.40
CA PRO A 52 4.61 43.40 7.22
C PRO A 52 5.55 43.14 6.04
N GLN A 53 6.85 42.95 6.30
CA GLN A 53 7.84 42.66 5.27
C GLN A 53 7.65 41.26 4.68
N CYS A 54 7.35 40.26 5.51
CA CYS A 54 7.02 38.93 4.99
C CYS A 54 5.76 38.96 4.12
N THR A 55 4.71 39.67 4.55
CA THR A 55 3.48 39.82 3.76
C THR A 55 3.74 40.48 2.41
N GLN A 56 4.64 41.47 2.37
CA GLN A 56 5.04 42.12 1.13
C GLN A 56 5.79 41.16 0.19
N ARG A 57 6.72 40.32 0.68
CA ARG A 57 7.40 39.29 -0.13
C ARG A 57 6.44 38.24 -0.68
N ILE A 58 5.48 37.81 0.13
CA ILE A 58 4.41 36.89 -0.32
C ILE A 58 3.60 37.55 -1.44
N ARG A 59 3.19 38.82 -1.26
CA ARG A 59 2.41 39.57 -2.27
C ARG A 59 3.19 39.87 -3.54
N ALA A 60 4.52 40.01 -3.46
CA ALA A 60 5.37 40.23 -4.63
C ALA A 60 5.46 39.00 -5.54
N SER A 61 5.26 37.80 -4.99
CA SER A 61 5.39 36.53 -5.72
C SER A 61 4.02 36.00 -6.17
N GLY A 62 3.58 36.38 -7.38
CA GLY A 62 2.29 35.94 -7.93
C GLY A 62 2.11 34.41 -7.98
N TRP A 63 3.19 33.66 -8.22
CA TRP A 63 3.17 32.19 -8.21
C TRP A 63 2.86 31.59 -6.83
N ILE A 64 3.43 32.15 -5.76
CA ILE A 64 3.19 31.70 -4.38
C ILE A 64 1.72 31.97 -4.01
N ILE A 65 1.20 33.15 -4.36
CA ILE A 65 -0.22 33.49 -4.15
C ILE A 65 -1.11 32.49 -4.88
N PHE A 66 -0.83 32.18 -6.15
CA PHE A 66 -1.58 31.18 -6.91
C PHE A 66 -1.61 29.81 -6.22
N LEU A 67 -0.45 29.30 -5.79
CA LEU A 67 -0.35 28.04 -5.06
C LEU A 67 -1.11 28.07 -3.73
N LEU A 68 -1.03 29.17 -2.98
CA LEU A 68 -1.75 29.35 -1.71
C LEU A 68 -3.26 29.39 -1.93
N VAL A 69 -3.76 30.08 -2.96
CA VAL A 69 -5.19 30.12 -3.30
C VAL A 69 -5.69 28.72 -3.65
N MET A 70 -4.98 27.99 -4.50
CA MET A 70 -5.35 26.62 -4.87
C MET A 70 -5.32 25.68 -3.64
N ALA A 71 -4.29 25.78 -2.79
CA ALA A 71 -4.20 25.02 -1.55
C ALA A 71 -5.34 25.35 -0.58
N ALA A 72 -5.74 26.62 -0.48
CA ALA A 72 -6.85 27.06 0.35
C ALA A 72 -8.20 26.52 -0.16
N ILE A 73 -8.45 26.55 -1.48
CA ILE A 73 -9.65 25.97 -2.10
C ILE A 73 -9.71 24.46 -1.81
N PHE A 74 -8.60 23.74 -2.02
CA PHE A 74 -8.54 22.31 -1.74
C PHE A 74 -8.74 21.99 -0.26
N TRP A 75 -8.13 22.78 0.64
CA TRP A 75 -8.30 22.64 2.08
C TRP A 75 -9.74 22.88 2.51
N LEU A 76 -10.39 23.92 1.99
CA LEU A 76 -11.79 24.24 2.29
C LEU A 76 -12.73 23.13 1.79
N TYR A 77 -12.53 22.64 0.57
CA TYR A 77 -13.25 21.47 0.05
C TYR A 77 -13.10 20.26 0.98
N ARG A 78 -11.87 19.96 1.42
CA ARG A 78 -11.61 18.84 2.34
C ARG A 78 -12.25 19.08 3.71
N LEU A 79 -12.24 20.31 4.22
CA LEU A 79 -12.88 20.68 5.49
C LEU A 79 -14.38 20.41 5.41
N VAL A 80 -15.06 20.92 4.38
CA VAL A 80 -16.49 20.68 4.16
C VAL A 80 -16.78 19.18 4.08
N LYS A 81 -15.99 18.42 3.32
CA LYS A 81 -16.14 16.97 3.23
C LYS A 81 -15.99 16.26 4.58
N VAL A 82 -15.03 16.68 5.41
CA VAL A 82 -14.83 16.13 6.76
C VAL A 82 -16.01 16.47 7.65
N LEU A 83 -16.52 17.71 7.62
CA LEU A 83 -17.69 18.13 8.40
C LEU A 83 -18.93 17.33 8.00
N CYS A 84 -19.21 17.15 6.70
CA CYS A 84 -20.30 16.29 6.23
C CYS A 84 -20.11 14.84 6.69
N SER A 85 -18.88 14.32 6.63
CA SER A 85 -18.58 12.95 7.07
C SER A 85 -18.76 12.78 8.58
N LEU A 86 -18.42 13.78 9.39
CA LEU A 86 -18.63 13.76 10.84
C LEU A 86 -20.11 13.64 11.20
N LEU A 87 -20.99 14.32 10.46
CA LEU A 87 -22.44 14.17 10.64
C LEU A 87 -22.89 12.74 10.36
N SER A 88 -22.42 12.13 9.26
CA SER A 88 -22.73 10.72 8.97
C SER A 88 -22.13 9.76 10.00
N TYR A 89 -20.92 10.01 10.50
CA TYR A 89 -20.32 9.20 11.56
C TYR A 89 -21.03 9.35 12.90
N TRP A 90 -21.63 10.51 13.17
CA TRP A 90 -22.45 10.73 14.35
C TRP A 90 -23.74 9.90 14.32
N GLU A 91 -24.36 9.80 13.14
CA GLU A 91 -25.50 8.91 12.92
C GLU A 91 -25.10 7.45 13.13
N ILE A 92 -23.95 7.02 12.57
CA ILE A 92 -23.40 5.67 12.80
C ILE A 92 -23.12 5.44 14.29
N ARG A 93 -22.52 6.40 15.00
CA ARG A 93 -22.29 6.31 16.46
C ARG A 93 -23.60 6.12 17.20
N THR A 94 -24.63 6.88 16.84
CA THR A 94 -25.96 6.77 17.44
C THR A 94 -26.57 5.40 17.18
N PHE A 95 -26.37 4.84 15.98
CA PHE A 95 -26.79 3.49 15.63
C PHE A 95 -26.07 2.41 16.49
N TYR A 96 -24.76 2.53 16.70
CA TYR A 96 -24.02 1.60 17.57
C TYR A 96 -24.56 1.62 19.01
N ILE A 97 -24.77 2.82 19.57
CA ILE A 97 -25.21 2.96 20.97
C ILE A 97 -26.67 2.53 21.15
N LYS A 98 -27.58 2.97 20.27
CA LYS A 98 -29.03 2.78 20.45
C LYS A 98 -29.57 1.49 19.87
N ALA A 99 -29.01 1.01 18.75
CA ALA A 99 -29.56 -0.13 18.02
C ALA A 99 -28.75 -1.41 18.26
N LEU A 100 -27.41 -1.32 18.23
CA LEU A 100 -26.53 -2.46 18.50
C LEU A 100 -26.25 -2.67 20.00
N ASN A 101 -26.62 -1.70 20.86
CA ASN A 101 -26.32 -1.70 22.30
C ASN A 101 -24.82 -1.87 22.61
N ILE A 102 -23.94 -1.29 21.77
CA ILE A 102 -22.49 -1.30 22.00
C ILE A 102 -22.07 0.12 22.40
N PRO A 103 -21.62 0.33 23.66
CA PRO A 103 -21.15 1.65 24.09
C PRO A 103 -19.82 1.98 23.40
N SER A 104 -19.51 3.28 23.30
CA SER A 104 -18.30 3.74 22.59
C SER A 104 -16.99 3.29 23.26
N GLU A 105 -17.02 3.00 24.56
CA GLU A 105 -15.85 2.56 25.35
C GLU A 105 -15.49 1.10 25.07
N ASP A 106 -16.48 0.24 24.87
CA ASP A 106 -16.28 -1.20 24.65
C ASP A 106 -16.00 -1.54 23.17
N LEU A 107 -16.19 -0.61 22.23
CA LEU A 107 -16.04 -0.87 20.80
C LEU A 107 -14.66 -1.45 20.43
N CYS A 108 -13.60 -1.04 21.14
CA CYS A 108 -12.25 -1.54 20.92
C CYS A 108 -12.05 -2.99 21.39
N ASN A 109 -12.88 -3.48 22.32
CA ASN A 109 -12.82 -4.83 22.87
C ASN A 109 -13.59 -5.84 22.00
N HIS A 110 -14.51 -5.35 21.17
CA HIS A 110 -15.32 -6.18 20.29
C HIS A 110 -14.58 -6.58 19.02
N SER A 111 -14.67 -7.86 18.66
CA SER A 111 -14.25 -8.34 17.36
C SER A 111 -15.27 -7.92 16.27
N TRP A 112 -14.80 -7.77 15.03
CA TRP A 112 -15.71 -7.51 13.90
C TRP A 112 -16.78 -8.61 13.75
N GLN A 113 -16.42 -9.85 14.06
CA GLN A 113 -17.32 -11.00 14.00
C GLN A 113 -18.50 -10.87 14.99
N GLU A 114 -18.27 -10.33 16.19
CA GLU A 114 -19.34 -10.04 17.14
C GLU A 114 -20.24 -8.91 16.65
N VAL A 115 -19.65 -7.81 16.14
CA VAL A 115 -20.41 -6.68 15.59
C VAL A 115 -21.29 -7.14 14.41
N GLN A 116 -20.73 -7.98 13.54
CA GLN A 116 -21.44 -8.56 12.41
C GLN A 116 -22.61 -9.45 12.85
N ALA A 117 -22.38 -10.32 13.85
CA ALA A 117 -23.43 -11.18 14.40
C ALA A 117 -24.58 -10.36 15.01
N GLN A 118 -24.25 -9.28 15.74
CA GLN A 118 -25.24 -8.36 16.28
C GLN A 118 -26.04 -7.69 15.17
N LEU A 119 -25.38 -7.25 14.08
CA LEU A 119 -26.05 -6.63 12.93
C LEU A 119 -27.04 -7.58 12.24
N ILE A 120 -26.66 -8.85 12.07
CA ILE A 120 -27.54 -9.88 11.50
C ILE A 120 -28.74 -10.13 12.42
N SER A 121 -28.51 -10.21 13.74
CA SER A 121 -29.59 -10.40 14.71
C SER A 121 -30.55 -9.19 14.77
N LEU A 122 -30.00 -7.98 14.62
CA LEU A 122 -30.75 -6.73 14.60
C LEU A 122 -31.64 -6.65 13.37
N GLN A 123 -31.16 -7.09 12.20
CA GLN A 123 -31.95 -7.11 10.96
C GLN A 123 -33.28 -7.87 11.11
N ARG A 124 -33.30 -8.94 11.94
CA ARG A 124 -34.53 -9.71 12.21
C ARG A 124 -35.55 -8.91 13.04
N ARG A 125 -35.08 -8.01 13.90
CA ARG A 125 -35.90 -7.16 14.78
C ARG A 125 -36.31 -5.85 14.10
N GLN A 126 -35.38 -5.26 13.35
CA GLN A 126 -35.52 -3.98 12.65
C GLN A 126 -35.11 -4.18 11.19
N GLN A 127 -36.05 -3.98 10.27
CA GLN A 127 -35.77 -4.16 8.84
C GLN A 127 -34.94 -2.98 8.29
N MET A 128 -33.62 -3.09 8.34
CA MET A 128 -32.69 -2.14 7.72
C MET A 128 -32.56 -2.42 6.22
N CYS A 129 -32.55 -3.70 5.81
CA CYS A 129 -32.69 -4.10 4.41
C CYS A 129 -34.16 -4.36 4.07
N VAL A 130 -34.72 -3.59 3.14
CA VAL A 130 -36.13 -3.69 2.72
C VAL A 130 -36.41 -4.99 1.94
N HIS A 131 -35.46 -5.42 1.10
CA HIS A 131 -35.67 -6.50 0.13
C HIS A 131 -35.41 -7.90 0.71
N LYS A 132 -34.69 -8.00 1.83
CA LYS A 132 -34.32 -9.27 2.46
C LYS A 132 -34.66 -9.23 3.96
N ARG A 133 -35.51 -10.17 4.40
CA ARG A 133 -35.87 -10.32 5.82
C ARG A 133 -34.70 -10.80 6.67
N GLU A 134 -33.86 -11.68 6.12
CA GLU A 134 -32.65 -12.17 6.76
C GLU A 134 -31.43 -11.76 5.94
N LEU A 135 -30.43 -11.21 6.62
CA LEU A 135 -29.16 -10.83 6.03
C LEU A 135 -28.14 -11.93 6.31
N THR A 136 -27.40 -12.33 5.28
CA THR A 136 -26.29 -13.28 5.45
C THR A 136 -24.99 -12.53 5.73
N GLU A 137 -23.99 -13.22 6.29
CA GLU A 137 -22.65 -12.69 6.46
C GLU A 137 -22.10 -12.18 5.11
N LEU A 138 -22.25 -12.99 4.07
CA LEU A 138 -21.79 -12.69 2.72
C LEU A 138 -22.40 -11.40 2.15
N ASP A 139 -23.68 -11.13 2.41
CA ASP A 139 -24.35 -9.90 1.95
C ASP A 139 -23.69 -8.63 2.54
N ILE A 140 -23.22 -8.69 3.81
CA ILE A 140 -22.52 -7.58 4.45
C ILE A 140 -21.17 -7.35 3.77
N TYR A 141 -20.42 -8.42 3.52
CA TYR A 141 -19.13 -8.34 2.83
C TYR A 141 -19.29 -7.81 1.40
N HIS A 142 -20.30 -8.25 0.65
CA HIS A 142 -20.57 -7.72 -0.68
C HIS A 142 -20.86 -6.22 -0.67
N ARG A 143 -21.55 -5.69 0.36
CA ARG A 143 -21.80 -4.24 0.49
C ARG A 143 -20.51 -3.46 0.77
N ILE A 144 -19.67 -3.97 1.66
CA ILE A 144 -18.42 -3.30 2.07
C ILE A 144 -17.37 -3.36 0.94
N LEU A 145 -17.25 -4.52 0.31
CA LEU A 145 -16.13 -4.86 -0.58
C LEU A 145 -16.49 -4.80 -2.06
N ARG A 146 -17.69 -4.35 -2.44
CA ARG A 146 -18.19 -4.32 -3.83
C ARG A 146 -17.13 -3.92 -4.85
N PHE A 147 -16.56 -2.73 -4.70
CA PHE A 147 -15.58 -2.18 -5.64
C PHE A 147 -14.20 -2.83 -5.48
N LYS A 148 -13.81 -3.22 -4.27
CA LYS A 148 -12.54 -3.90 -4.03
C LYS A 148 -12.49 -5.26 -4.71
N ASN A 149 -13.59 -6.00 -4.71
CA ASN A 149 -13.69 -7.29 -5.39
C ASN A 149 -13.51 -7.15 -6.91
N TYR A 150 -14.08 -6.10 -7.54
CA TYR A 150 -13.81 -5.79 -8.94
C TYR A 150 -12.32 -5.50 -9.18
N THR A 151 -11.69 -4.68 -8.34
CA THR A 151 -10.26 -4.38 -8.48
C THR A 151 -9.39 -5.62 -8.33
N VAL A 152 -9.70 -6.51 -7.37
CA VAL A 152 -8.99 -7.80 -7.20
C VAL A 152 -9.16 -8.68 -8.44
N ALA A 153 -10.38 -8.80 -8.97
CA ALA A 153 -10.66 -9.59 -10.16
C ALA A 153 -9.93 -9.04 -11.40
N MET A 154 -9.94 -7.72 -11.61
CA MET A 154 -9.25 -7.08 -12.72
C MET A 154 -7.73 -7.26 -12.66
N VAL A 155 -7.14 -7.25 -11.46
CA VAL A 155 -5.70 -7.54 -11.26
C VAL A 155 -5.42 -9.03 -11.51
N ASN A 156 -6.27 -9.95 -11.01
CA ASN A 156 -6.11 -11.39 -11.22
C ASN A 156 -6.20 -11.76 -12.71
N LYS A 157 -7.14 -11.15 -13.45
CA LYS A 157 -7.29 -11.31 -14.91
C LYS A 157 -6.33 -10.47 -15.75
N SER A 158 -5.38 -9.77 -15.12
CA SER A 158 -4.39 -8.92 -15.81
C SER A 158 -4.98 -7.89 -16.79
N LEU A 159 -6.16 -7.34 -16.47
CA LEU A 159 -6.85 -6.35 -17.32
C LEU A 159 -6.26 -4.95 -17.19
N LEU A 160 -5.73 -4.63 -16.01
CA LEU A 160 -5.12 -3.33 -15.75
C LEU A 160 -3.67 -3.33 -16.26
N PRO A 161 -3.25 -2.33 -17.06
CA PRO A 161 -1.89 -2.22 -17.56
C PRO A 161 -0.95 -1.72 -16.46
N VAL A 162 -0.60 -2.62 -15.54
CA VAL A 162 0.32 -2.34 -14.42
C VAL A 162 1.71 -2.92 -14.64
N ARG A 163 1.89 -3.84 -15.61
CA ARG A 163 3.17 -4.47 -15.94
C ARG A 163 3.77 -3.81 -17.17
N PHE A 164 4.99 -3.28 -17.05
CA PHE A 164 5.71 -2.61 -18.12
C PHE A 164 7.08 -3.27 -18.32
N HIS A 165 7.51 -3.44 -19.57
CA HIS A 165 8.83 -3.97 -19.89
C HIS A 165 9.74 -2.79 -20.25
N LEU A 166 10.72 -2.51 -19.39
CA LEU A 166 11.71 -1.46 -19.58
C LEU A 166 13.02 -2.07 -20.10
N PRO A 167 13.69 -1.45 -21.09
CA PRO A 167 14.84 -2.03 -21.77
C PRO A 167 16.06 -2.32 -20.86
N LEU A 168 16.16 -1.65 -19.71
CA LEU A 168 17.29 -1.81 -18.76
C LEU A 168 16.91 -2.48 -17.43
N LEU A 169 15.65 -2.31 -17.00
CA LEU A 169 15.17 -2.76 -15.68
C LEU A 169 14.35 -4.05 -15.75
N GLY A 170 14.06 -4.54 -16.95
CA GLY A 170 13.17 -5.69 -17.17
C GLY A 170 11.72 -5.35 -16.87
N THR A 171 10.98 -6.34 -16.34
CA THR A 171 9.55 -6.20 -16.04
C THR A 171 9.34 -5.48 -14.72
N VAL A 172 8.79 -4.27 -14.78
CA VAL A 172 8.45 -3.43 -13.62
C VAL A 172 6.93 -3.39 -13.45
N ILE A 173 6.49 -3.44 -12.20
CA ILE A 173 5.08 -3.28 -11.85
C ILE A 173 4.87 -1.89 -11.26
N PHE A 174 4.03 -1.08 -11.90
CA PHE A 174 3.72 0.26 -11.43
C PHE A 174 2.26 0.37 -11.02
N LEU A 175 2.02 0.35 -9.70
CA LEU A 175 0.70 0.58 -9.12
C LEU A 175 0.84 1.40 -7.84
N THR A 176 0.69 2.71 -7.96
CA THR A 176 0.75 3.68 -6.86
C THR A 176 -0.65 3.99 -6.31
N GLN A 177 -0.71 4.66 -5.16
CA GLN A 177 -1.98 5.16 -4.62
C GLN A 177 -2.66 6.15 -5.56
N GLY A 178 -1.87 7.00 -6.25
CA GLY A 178 -2.38 7.95 -7.24
C GLY A 178 -3.03 7.28 -8.45
N LEU A 179 -2.39 6.24 -9.01
CA LEU A 179 -2.96 5.48 -10.12
C LEU A 179 -4.22 4.73 -9.68
N LYS A 180 -4.18 4.05 -8.53
CA LYS A 180 -5.33 3.34 -7.96
C LYS A 180 -6.53 4.28 -7.76
N TYR A 181 -6.30 5.46 -7.18
CA TYR A 181 -7.36 6.46 -6.99
C TYR A 181 -8.00 6.89 -8.31
N ASN A 182 -7.19 7.11 -9.35
CA ASN A 182 -7.70 7.46 -10.69
C ASN A 182 -8.49 6.33 -11.33
N LEU A 183 -8.07 5.07 -11.16
CA LEU A 183 -8.82 3.90 -11.63
C LEU A 183 -10.16 3.78 -10.91
N GLU A 184 -10.20 3.93 -9.60
CA GLU A 184 -11.45 3.91 -8.82
C GLU A 184 -12.38 5.09 -9.20
N LEU A 185 -11.80 6.27 -9.47
CA LEU A 185 -12.50 7.44 -10.00
C LEU A 185 -13.14 7.19 -11.35
N LEU A 186 -12.39 6.58 -12.25
CA LEU A 186 -12.85 6.29 -13.59
C LEU A 186 -13.94 5.21 -13.60
N LEU A 187 -13.78 4.15 -12.81
CA LEU A 187 -14.63 2.97 -12.90
C LEU A 187 -15.87 3.01 -12.00
N PHE A 188 -15.78 3.59 -10.80
CA PHE A 188 -16.80 3.39 -9.76
C PHE A 188 -17.58 4.63 -9.31
N TRP A 189 -16.93 5.77 -9.06
CA TRP A 189 -17.62 6.92 -8.42
C TRP A 189 -17.58 8.25 -9.21
N GLY A 190 -16.87 8.30 -10.34
CA GLY A 190 -16.79 9.51 -11.16
C GLY A 190 -18.06 9.80 -11.96
N PRO A 191 -18.22 11.03 -12.51
CA PRO A 191 -19.41 11.41 -13.28
C PRO A 191 -19.59 10.56 -14.56
N GLY A 192 -18.48 10.11 -15.15
CA GLY A 192 -18.44 9.21 -16.30
C GLY A 192 -18.30 7.73 -15.96
N SER A 193 -18.41 7.34 -14.68
CA SER A 193 -18.17 5.97 -14.24
C SER A 193 -19.21 4.97 -14.73
N LEU A 194 -18.83 3.68 -14.75
CA LEU A 194 -19.69 2.59 -15.24
C LEU A 194 -20.87 2.32 -14.30
N PHE A 195 -20.69 2.62 -13.01
CA PHE A 195 -21.76 2.59 -12.01
C PHE A 195 -22.62 3.85 -12.11
N GLN A 196 -23.94 3.67 -12.10
CA GLN A 196 -24.87 4.80 -12.03
C GLN A 196 -25.01 5.29 -10.58
N ASN A 197 -25.15 4.34 -9.67
CA ASN A 197 -25.25 4.54 -8.23
C ASN A 197 -24.19 3.70 -7.53
N LYS A 198 -24.02 3.87 -6.22
CA LYS A 198 -23.07 3.08 -5.41
C LYS A 198 -23.26 1.56 -5.53
N TRP A 199 -24.40 1.08 -6.01
CA TRP A 199 -24.81 -0.33 -5.99
C TRP A 199 -25.31 -0.89 -7.32
N SER A 200 -25.49 -0.08 -8.37
CA SER A 200 -25.97 -0.57 -9.66
C SER A 200 -25.15 -0.02 -10.83
N LEU A 201 -24.84 -0.92 -11.75
CA LEU A 201 -24.17 -0.69 -13.02
C LEU A 201 -25.14 -0.04 -14.01
N ARG A 202 -24.65 0.85 -14.87
CA ARG A 202 -25.48 1.42 -15.94
C ARG A 202 -26.05 0.30 -16.81
N PRO A 203 -27.37 0.29 -17.11
CA PRO A 203 -28.00 -0.75 -17.93
C PRO A 203 -27.37 -0.92 -19.32
N GLN A 204 -26.77 0.15 -19.87
CA GLN A 204 -26.04 0.13 -21.14
C GLN A 204 -24.82 -0.80 -21.11
N CYS A 205 -24.19 -1.02 -19.95
CA CYS A 205 -23.08 -1.94 -19.80
C CYS A 205 -23.53 -3.41 -19.89
N LYS A 206 -24.77 -3.71 -19.47
CA LYS A 206 -25.34 -5.06 -19.52
C LYS A 206 -25.74 -5.48 -20.95
N ARG A 207 -25.94 -4.53 -21.87
CA ARG A 207 -26.35 -4.79 -23.26
C ARG A 207 -25.15 -5.03 -24.18
N ALA A 208 -25.19 -6.10 -25.00
CA ALA A 208 -24.10 -6.44 -25.91
C ALA A 208 -23.95 -5.45 -27.09
N GLY A 209 -25.06 -4.91 -27.62
CA GLY A 209 -25.06 -4.04 -28.80
C GLY A 209 -24.30 -2.71 -28.60
N THR A 210 -24.28 -2.18 -27.37
CA THR A 210 -23.68 -0.88 -27.03
C THR A 210 -22.21 -0.96 -26.62
N ARG A 211 -21.58 -2.14 -26.70
CA ARG A 211 -20.23 -2.35 -26.15
C ARG A 211 -19.14 -1.45 -26.75
N ARG A 212 -19.17 -1.23 -28.07
CA ARG A 212 -18.14 -0.44 -28.78
C ARG A 212 -18.28 1.04 -28.47
N GLU A 213 -19.51 1.54 -28.47
CA GLU A 213 -19.80 2.93 -28.13
C GLU A 213 -19.41 3.24 -26.67
N LEU A 214 -19.74 2.33 -25.75
CA LEU A 214 -19.37 2.46 -24.35
C LEU A 214 -17.85 2.41 -24.16
N ALA A 215 -17.16 1.51 -24.85
CA ALA A 215 -15.70 1.42 -24.81
C ALA A 215 -15.03 2.70 -25.34
N GLN A 216 -15.55 3.28 -26.44
CA GLN A 216 -15.07 4.56 -26.96
C GLN A 216 -15.31 5.71 -25.99
N ARG A 217 -16.49 5.76 -25.35
CA ARG A 217 -16.80 6.75 -24.32
C ARG A 217 -15.85 6.63 -23.13
N LEU A 218 -15.64 5.40 -22.65
CA LEU A 218 -14.73 5.12 -21.53
C LEU A 218 -13.29 5.53 -21.87
N ALA A 219 -12.80 5.17 -23.06
CA ALA A 219 -11.48 5.59 -23.55
C ALA A 219 -11.32 7.11 -23.61
N ARG A 220 -12.34 7.85 -24.09
CA ARG A 220 -12.32 9.32 -24.09
C ARG A 220 -12.27 9.88 -22.67
N THR A 221 -13.03 9.30 -21.73
CA THR A 221 -12.98 9.71 -20.31
C THR A 221 -11.61 9.40 -19.68
N MET A 222 -10.97 8.28 -20.03
CA MET A 222 -9.61 7.95 -19.58
C MET A 222 -8.60 9.01 -20.03
N VAL A 223 -8.63 9.39 -21.32
CA VAL A 223 -7.76 10.43 -21.87
C VAL A 223 -8.03 11.80 -21.23
N LEU A 224 -9.31 12.18 -21.08
CA LEU A 224 -9.67 13.45 -20.45
C LEU A 224 -9.20 13.51 -18.98
N LEU A 225 -9.37 12.42 -18.23
CA LEU A 225 -8.87 12.32 -16.87
C LEU A 225 -7.34 12.36 -16.84
N GLY A 226 -6.67 11.72 -17.79
CA GLY A 226 -5.22 11.80 -17.95
C GLY A 226 -4.73 13.23 -18.22
N LEU A 227 -5.40 13.97 -19.11
CA LEU A 227 -5.09 15.38 -19.38
C LEU A 227 -5.32 16.28 -18.16
N ALA A 228 -6.39 16.03 -17.39
CA ALA A 228 -6.62 16.74 -16.13
C ALA A 228 -5.53 16.46 -15.09
N ASN A 229 -5.07 15.21 -14.96
CA ASN A 229 -3.95 14.86 -14.10
C ASN A 229 -2.64 15.50 -14.58
N LEU A 230 -2.41 15.57 -15.91
CA LEU A 230 -1.24 16.22 -16.47
C LEU A 230 -1.21 17.71 -16.17
N LEU A 231 -2.36 18.39 -16.24
CA LEU A 231 -2.50 19.80 -15.86
C LEU A 231 -2.23 20.02 -14.36
N LEU A 232 -2.69 19.10 -13.51
CA LEU A 232 -2.48 19.16 -12.05
C LEU A 232 -1.11 18.63 -11.60
N CYS A 233 -0.34 18.01 -12.50
CA CYS A 233 0.95 17.39 -12.22
C CYS A 233 1.92 18.29 -11.43
N PRO A 234 2.22 19.54 -11.84
CA PRO A 234 3.18 20.37 -11.11
C PRO A 234 2.76 20.61 -9.66
N CYS A 235 1.47 20.85 -9.42
CA CYS A 235 0.92 21.09 -8.09
C CYS A 235 0.99 19.85 -7.20
N VAL A 236 0.62 18.68 -7.74
CA VAL A 236 0.66 17.42 -7.01
C VAL A 236 2.11 17.01 -6.73
N LEU A 237 3.03 17.25 -7.68
CA LEU A 237 4.45 16.94 -7.51
C LEU A 237 5.09 17.77 -6.39
N VAL A 238 4.80 19.08 -6.32
CA VAL A 238 5.25 19.94 -5.22
C VAL A 238 4.73 19.41 -3.88
N TRP A 239 3.45 19.04 -3.80
CA TRP A 239 2.90 18.43 -2.59
C TRP A 239 3.61 17.12 -2.22
N GLN A 240 3.84 16.22 -3.18
CA GLN A 240 4.51 14.94 -2.93
C GLN A 240 5.95 15.14 -2.46
N LEU A 241 6.70 16.06 -3.07
CA LEU A 241 8.06 16.41 -2.64
C LEU A 241 8.09 16.94 -1.21
N LEU A 242 7.24 17.91 -0.89
CA LEU A 242 7.16 18.49 0.45
C LEU A 242 6.74 17.43 1.48
N TYR A 243 5.70 16.65 1.18
CA TYR A 243 5.22 15.62 2.08
C TYR A 243 6.26 14.52 2.30
N ALA A 244 6.95 14.07 1.24
CA ALA A 244 8.02 13.10 1.35
C ALA A 244 9.20 13.64 2.18
N PHE A 245 9.61 14.88 1.96
CA PHE A 245 10.65 15.53 2.74
C PHE A 245 10.26 15.60 4.23
N PHE A 246 9.10 16.16 4.57
CA PHE A 246 8.68 16.28 5.98
C PHE A 246 8.40 14.94 6.68
N SER A 247 8.02 13.89 5.93
CA SER A 247 7.71 12.58 6.54
C SER A 247 8.93 11.67 6.67
N TYR A 248 9.91 11.77 5.76
CA TYR A 248 11.02 10.82 5.69
C TYR A 248 12.40 11.42 5.95
N ALA A 249 12.59 12.75 5.93
CA ALA A 249 13.90 13.34 6.19
C ALA A 249 14.42 13.05 7.61
N GLU A 250 13.53 13.08 8.61
CA GLU A 250 13.87 12.71 9.99
C GLU A 250 14.28 11.23 10.07
N VAL A 251 13.53 10.36 9.41
CA VAL A 251 13.78 8.91 9.37
C VAL A 251 15.13 8.60 8.71
N ILE A 252 15.49 9.31 7.64
CA ILE A 252 16.80 9.18 6.97
C ILE A 252 17.94 9.53 7.93
N LYS A 253 17.78 10.59 8.73
CA LYS A 253 18.78 11.02 9.70
C LYS A 253 18.90 10.05 10.88
N ARG A 254 17.76 9.58 11.39
CA ARG A 254 17.69 8.77 12.61
C ARG A 254 18.09 7.31 12.36
N GLU A 255 17.46 6.68 11.38
CA GLU A 255 17.62 5.25 11.09
C GLU A 255 17.59 5.04 9.57
N PRO A 256 18.70 5.29 8.85
CA PRO A 256 18.76 5.17 7.39
C PRO A 256 18.44 3.74 6.90
N GLY A 257 18.77 2.72 7.70
CA GLY A 257 18.44 1.32 7.41
C GLY A 257 16.94 1.02 7.31
N SER A 258 16.08 1.88 7.88
CA SER A 258 14.62 1.72 7.79
C SER A 258 14.06 1.91 6.37
N LEU A 259 14.79 2.61 5.49
CA LEU A 259 14.44 2.72 4.05
C LEU A 259 14.81 1.46 3.27
N GLY A 260 15.81 0.72 3.73
CA GLY A 260 16.18 -0.61 3.25
C GLY A 260 15.22 -1.70 3.74
N ALA A 261 14.36 -1.40 4.72
CA ALA A 261 13.28 -2.31 5.10
C ALA A 261 12.29 -2.48 3.95
N ARG A 262 11.71 -3.67 3.88
CA ARG A 262 10.74 -4.04 2.85
C ARG A 262 9.31 -3.88 3.37
N ARG A 263 8.38 -3.75 2.44
CA ARG A 263 6.93 -3.69 2.69
C ARG A 263 6.18 -4.42 1.59
N TRP A 264 4.99 -4.90 1.90
CA TRP A 264 4.05 -5.39 0.89
C TRP A 264 3.67 -4.25 -0.06
N SER A 265 3.88 -4.44 -1.36
CA SER A 265 3.54 -3.47 -2.40
C SER A 265 2.02 -3.34 -2.55
N LEU A 266 1.53 -2.23 -3.09
CA LEU A 266 0.10 -2.06 -3.33
C LEU A 266 -0.43 -3.09 -4.34
N TYR A 267 0.38 -3.42 -5.33
CA TYR A 267 0.12 -4.55 -6.24
C TYR A 267 0.03 -5.87 -5.48
N GLY A 268 1.01 -6.18 -4.62
CA GLY A 268 1.02 -7.37 -3.79
C GLY A 268 -0.21 -7.47 -2.89
N GLN A 269 -0.65 -6.38 -2.29
CA GLN A 269 -1.88 -6.34 -1.50
C GLN A 269 -3.13 -6.72 -2.30
N LEU A 270 -3.22 -6.37 -3.59
CA LEU A 270 -4.37 -6.75 -4.43
C LEU A 270 -4.20 -8.17 -5.01
N TYR A 271 -2.98 -8.55 -5.35
CA TYR A 271 -2.65 -9.87 -5.88
C TYR A 271 -2.90 -10.97 -4.83
N LEU A 272 -2.48 -10.76 -3.58
CA LEU A 272 -2.55 -11.72 -2.47
C LEU A 272 -3.90 -11.73 -1.72
N ARG A 273 -4.80 -10.81 -2.07
CA ARG A 273 -6.12 -10.68 -1.45
C ARG A 273 -7.10 -11.69 -2.03
N HIS A 274 -7.87 -12.32 -1.14
CA HIS A 274 -9.01 -13.17 -1.49
C HIS A 274 -10.21 -12.31 -1.89
N PHE A 275 -11.16 -12.90 -2.60
CA PHE A 275 -12.49 -12.30 -2.73
C PHE A 275 -13.20 -12.29 -1.38
N ASN A 276 -13.95 -11.21 -1.10
CA ASN A 276 -14.64 -11.01 0.18
C ASN A 276 -13.75 -11.07 1.42
N GLU A 277 -12.52 -10.58 1.32
CA GLU A 277 -11.64 -10.41 2.47
C GLU A 277 -11.61 -8.95 2.92
N LEU A 278 -11.82 -8.69 4.20
CA LEU A 278 -11.78 -7.35 4.79
C LEU A 278 -10.33 -6.85 4.94
N ASP A 279 -10.17 -5.54 5.08
CA ASP A 279 -8.83 -4.94 5.12
C ASP A 279 -8.00 -5.41 6.33
N HIS A 280 -8.64 -5.63 7.48
CA HIS A 280 -7.95 -6.10 8.68
C HIS A 280 -7.57 -7.59 8.59
N GLU A 281 -8.36 -8.42 7.93
CA GLU A 281 -8.08 -9.85 7.69
C GLU A 281 -6.85 -10.02 6.80
N LEU A 282 -6.82 -9.26 5.69
CA LEU A 282 -5.66 -9.20 4.80
C LEU A 282 -4.42 -8.71 5.56
N GLN A 283 -4.55 -7.62 6.31
CA GLN A 283 -3.43 -7.06 7.07
C GLN A 283 -2.91 -8.06 8.11
N ALA A 284 -3.78 -8.84 8.76
CA ALA A 284 -3.39 -9.87 9.72
C ALA A 284 -2.64 -11.04 9.06
N ARG A 285 -2.99 -11.41 7.81
CA ARG A 285 -2.22 -12.41 7.04
C ARG A 285 -0.86 -11.87 6.61
N LEU A 286 -0.85 -10.68 6.02
CA LEU A 286 0.38 -10.05 5.53
C LEU A 286 1.35 -9.71 6.67
N SER A 287 0.85 -9.35 7.86
CA SER A 287 1.69 -9.11 9.04
C SER A 287 2.35 -10.39 9.56
N ARG A 288 1.60 -11.51 9.61
CA ARG A 288 2.15 -12.83 9.96
C ARG A 288 3.21 -13.30 8.95
N GLY A 289 2.96 -13.08 7.65
CA GLY A 289 3.89 -13.37 6.57
C GLY A 289 5.11 -12.44 6.47
N TYR A 290 5.12 -11.31 7.17
CA TYR A 290 6.17 -10.29 7.03
C TYR A 290 7.55 -10.79 7.48
N LYS A 291 7.65 -11.38 8.66
CA LYS A 291 8.93 -11.88 9.22
C LYS A 291 9.55 -12.98 8.34
N PRO A 292 8.83 -14.05 7.92
CA PRO A 292 9.41 -15.05 7.04
C PRO A 292 9.77 -14.48 5.66
N ALA A 293 8.99 -13.55 5.10
CA ALA A 293 9.31 -12.91 3.82
C ALA A 293 10.58 -12.05 3.89
N THR A 294 10.76 -11.31 4.99
CA THR A 294 11.99 -10.55 5.24
C THR A 294 13.20 -11.47 5.37
N LYS A 295 13.08 -12.58 6.12
CA LYS A 295 14.17 -13.57 6.22
C LYS A 295 14.51 -14.16 4.85
N TYR A 296 13.51 -14.54 4.06
CA TYR A 296 13.71 -15.04 2.69
C TYR A 296 14.46 -14.03 1.83
N MET A 297 14.01 -12.77 1.78
CA MET A 297 14.66 -11.75 0.94
C MET A 297 16.06 -11.36 1.43
N ASN A 298 16.31 -11.41 2.75
CA ASN A 298 17.61 -11.12 3.32
C ASN A 298 18.61 -12.25 3.14
N SER A 299 18.17 -13.49 2.89
CA SER A 299 19.08 -14.57 2.49
C SER A 299 19.83 -14.17 1.22
N PHE A 300 19.15 -13.57 0.23
CA PHE A 300 19.73 -13.19 -1.06
C PHE A 300 20.51 -11.87 -0.99
N THR A 301 21.76 -11.95 -0.57
CA THR A 301 22.69 -10.82 -0.55
C THR A 301 23.44 -10.70 -1.88
N SER A 302 23.85 -9.49 -2.23
CA SER A 302 24.70 -9.27 -3.41
C SER A 302 26.16 -9.12 -2.97
N PRO A 303 27.06 -10.04 -3.37
CA PRO A 303 28.45 -10.02 -2.91
C PRO A 303 29.17 -8.69 -3.19
N LEU A 304 28.94 -8.11 -4.37
CA LEU A 304 29.53 -6.83 -4.76
C LEU A 304 29.10 -5.68 -3.83
N LEU A 305 27.80 -5.58 -3.51
CA LEU A 305 27.30 -4.56 -2.61
C LEU A 305 27.86 -4.74 -1.20
N THR A 306 27.99 -5.97 -0.73
CA THR A 306 28.58 -6.26 0.59
C THR A 306 30.06 -5.88 0.65
N VAL A 307 30.85 -6.17 -0.39
CA VAL A 307 32.27 -5.76 -0.45
C VAL A 307 32.40 -4.23 -0.47
N LEU A 308 31.60 -3.55 -1.30
CA LEU A 308 31.58 -2.09 -1.35
C LEU A 308 31.19 -1.47 -0.01
N ALA A 309 30.14 -2.00 0.62
CA ALA A 309 29.67 -1.54 1.93
C ALA A 309 30.74 -1.73 3.02
N LYS A 310 31.43 -2.88 3.05
CA LYS A 310 32.54 -3.12 3.99
C LYS A 310 33.67 -2.12 3.81
N ASN A 311 34.10 -1.87 2.56
CA ASN A 311 35.18 -0.94 2.26
C ASN A 311 34.81 0.51 2.60
N ILE A 312 33.63 0.97 2.17
CA ILE A 312 33.13 2.33 2.47
C ILE A 312 32.99 2.52 3.98
N GLY A 313 32.41 1.52 4.68
CA GLY A 313 32.26 1.54 6.12
C GLY A 313 33.61 1.60 6.87
N PHE A 314 34.63 0.91 6.36
CA PHE A 314 35.98 0.96 6.92
C PHE A 314 36.62 2.33 6.74
N PHE A 315 36.68 2.88 5.52
CA PHE A 315 37.30 4.18 5.25
C PHE A 315 36.60 5.34 5.96
N ALA A 316 35.26 5.37 5.91
CA ALA A 316 34.48 6.40 6.60
C ALA A 316 34.62 6.26 8.13
N GLY A 317 34.62 5.02 8.64
CA GLY A 317 34.77 4.72 10.06
C GLY A 317 36.16 5.08 10.61
N SER A 318 37.23 4.82 9.86
CA SER A 318 38.59 5.17 10.27
C SER A 318 38.79 6.68 10.34
N LEU A 319 38.30 7.43 9.33
CA LEU A 319 38.37 8.89 9.34
C LEU A 319 37.53 9.48 10.48
N LEU A 320 36.32 8.96 10.68
CA LEU A 320 35.44 9.37 11.77
C LEU A 320 36.07 9.11 13.15
N ALA A 321 36.70 7.95 13.34
CA ALA A 321 37.36 7.60 14.60
C ALA A 321 38.51 8.57 14.93
N VAL A 322 39.34 8.93 13.95
CA VAL A 322 40.41 9.92 14.12
C VAL A 322 39.84 11.28 14.50
N LEU A 323 38.79 11.74 13.80
CA LEU A 323 38.15 13.01 14.12
C LEU A 323 37.54 13.01 15.53
N ILE A 324 36.88 11.92 15.94
CA ILE A 324 36.33 11.78 17.29
C ILE A 324 37.43 11.85 18.35
N VAL A 325 38.54 11.13 18.16
CA VAL A 325 39.67 11.15 19.10
C VAL A 325 40.26 12.56 19.22
N LEU A 326 40.43 13.27 18.10
CA LEU A 326 40.90 14.66 18.11
C LEU A 326 39.93 15.59 18.85
N THR A 327 38.62 15.44 18.65
CA THR A 327 37.61 16.25 19.36
C THR A 327 37.53 15.95 20.86
N VAL A 328 37.89 14.73 21.28
CA VAL A 328 37.96 14.35 22.70
C VAL A 328 39.26 14.85 23.33
N TYR A 329 40.34 14.89 22.57
CA TYR A 329 41.62 15.45 23.02
C TYR A 329 41.55 16.97 23.18
N ASP A 330 40.91 17.65 22.22
CA ASP A 330 40.74 19.09 22.23
C ASP A 330 39.37 19.48 21.63
N GLU A 331 38.52 20.12 22.43
CA GLU A 331 37.19 20.55 22.00
C GLU A 331 37.25 21.64 20.92
N ASP A 332 38.35 22.41 20.84
CA ASP A 332 38.51 23.49 19.86
C ASP A 332 38.49 22.97 18.41
N VAL A 333 38.77 21.68 18.21
CA VAL A 333 38.64 20.98 16.91
C VAL A 333 37.22 21.09 16.35
N LEU A 334 36.17 21.14 17.19
CA LEU A 334 34.79 21.30 16.72
C LEU A 334 34.52 22.68 16.10
N THR A 335 35.32 23.69 16.44
CA THR A 335 35.16 25.06 15.91
C THR A 335 35.79 25.25 14.52
N VAL A 336 36.66 24.32 14.10
CA VAL A 336 37.30 24.34 12.79
C VAL A 336 36.27 24.13 11.68
N GLN A 337 36.44 24.87 10.58
CA GLN A 337 35.55 24.82 9.45
C GLN A 337 35.33 23.38 8.96
N HIS A 338 34.06 23.04 8.73
CA HIS A 338 33.58 21.77 8.20
C HIS A 338 33.80 20.51 9.07
N ILE A 339 34.45 20.57 10.24
CA ILE A 339 34.68 19.36 11.05
C ILE A 339 33.36 18.75 11.54
N LEU A 340 32.44 19.57 12.06
CA LEU A 340 31.12 19.08 12.49
C LEU A 340 30.30 18.49 11.31
N THR A 341 30.34 19.15 10.14
CA THR A 341 29.68 18.63 8.94
C THR A 341 30.32 17.35 8.42
N ALA A 342 31.65 17.21 8.53
CA ALA A 342 32.37 16.01 8.16
C ALA A 342 32.04 14.85 9.10
N ILE A 343 32.05 15.07 10.42
CA ILE A 343 31.68 14.05 11.43
C ILE A 343 30.25 13.55 11.18
N THR A 344 29.30 14.46 10.96
CA THR A 344 27.90 14.10 10.68
C THR A 344 27.72 13.34 9.37
N LEU A 345 28.39 13.76 8.29
CA LEU A 345 28.32 13.07 7.01
C LEU A 345 29.01 11.70 7.06
N LEU A 346 30.19 11.60 7.68
CA LEU A 346 30.91 10.35 7.87
C LEU A 346 30.12 9.38 8.74
N GLY A 347 29.49 9.86 9.83
CA GLY A 347 28.58 9.06 10.65
C GLY A 347 27.38 8.53 9.86
N LEU A 348 26.80 9.35 8.99
CA LEU A 348 25.73 8.92 8.08
C LEU A 348 26.24 7.87 7.08
N MET A 349 27.43 8.06 6.50
CA MET A 349 28.01 7.07 5.58
C MET A 349 28.31 5.73 6.26
N VAL A 350 28.84 5.74 7.49
CA VAL A 350 29.10 4.52 8.26
C VAL A 350 27.80 3.77 8.58
N THR A 351 26.77 4.49 9.05
CA THR A 351 25.46 3.87 9.37
C THR A 351 24.78 3.29 8.13
N LEU A 352 24.84 3.98 7.00
CA LEU A 352 24.37 3.48 5.70
C LEU A 352 25.15 2.25 5.24
N ALA A 353 26.49 2.30 5.27
CA ALA A 353 27.33 1.19 4.90
C ALA A 353 27.04 -0.06 5.75
N ARG A 354 26.93 0.11 7.08
CA ARG A 354 26.57 -0.98 8.01
C ARG A 354 25.20 -1.58 7.70
N SER A 355 24.23 -0.78 7.23
CA SER A 355 22.89 -1.29 6.88
C SER A 355 22.86 -2.24 5.67
N PHE A 356 23.89 -2.22 4.83
CA PHE A 356 24.02 -3.12 3.67
C PHE A 356 24.88 -4.36 3.96
N ILE A 357 25.50 -4.45 5.13
CA ILE A 357 26.27 -5.62 5.55
C ILE A 357 25.28 -6.62 6.17
N PRO A 358 25.13 -7.83 5.59
CA PRO A 358 24.23 -8.84 6.14
C PRO A 358 24.79 -9.49 7.41
N ASP A 359 23.90 -10.07 8.24
CA ASP A 359 24.32 -10.80 9.42
C ASP A 359 25.10 -12.08 9.06
N GLU A 360 26.24 -12.29 9.71
CA GLU A 360 27.14 -13.43 9.44
C GLU A 360 26.53 -14.80 9.77
N HIS A 361 25.56 -14.82 10.69
CA HIS A 361 24.87 -16.03 11.16
C HIS A 361 23.51 -16.26 10.47
N THR A 362 23.31 -15.74 9.27
CA THR A 362 22.07 -16.00 8.51
C THR A 362 22.06 -17.42 7.94
N VAL A 363 21.04 -18.19 8.32
CA VAL A 363 20.84 -19.56 7.80
C VAL A 363 20.24 -19.51 6.40
N TRP A 364 20.90 -20.16 5.44
CA TRP A 364 20.43 -20.25 4.05
C TRP A 364 19.47 -21.44 3.85
N CYS A 365 18.16 -21.17 3.92
CA CYS A 365 17.11 -22.17 3.65
C CYS A 365 15.93 -21.54 2.85
N PRO A 366 16.14 -21.17 1.58
CA PRO A 366 15.15 -20.42 0.80
C PRO A 366 13.83 -21.17 0.61
N GLU A 367 13.87 -22.49 0.38
CA GLU A 367 12.66 -23.30 0.13
C GLU A 367 11.75 -23.35 1.37
N GLN A 368 12.31 -23.66 2.54
CA GLN A 368 11.55 -23.69 3.80
C GLN A 368 11.01 -22.31 4.18
N LEU A 369 11.79 -21.24 3.92
CA LEU A 369 11.33 -19.87 4.17
C LEU A 369 10.19 -19.49 3.23
N LEU A 370 10.27 -19.85 1.95
CA LEU A 370 9.21 -19.59 0.98
C LEU A 370 7.93 -20.36 1.30
N GLN A 371 8.05 -21.62 1.72
CA GLN A 371 6.90 -22.41 2.22
C GLN A 371 6.25 -21.78 3.46
N ARG A 372 7.04 -21.23 4.40
CA ARG A 372 6.51 -20.47 5.54
C ARG A 372 5.82 -19.17 5.11
N VAL A 373 6.33 -18.50 4.08
CA VAL A 373 5.64 -17.32 3.49
C VAL A 373 4.30 -17.75 2.90
N LEU A 374 4.30 -18.81 2.08
CA LEU A 374 3.11 -19.37 1.46
C LEU A 374 2.04 -19.73 2.50
N ALA A 375 2.43 -20.34 3.62
CA ALA A 375 1.50 -20.72 4.69
C ALA A 375 0.69 -19.53 5.26
N HIS A 376 1.19 -18.30 5.15
CA HIS A 376 0.49 -17.10 5.60
C HIS A 376 -0.16 -16.30 4.46
N VAL A 377 0.50 -16.29 3.30
CA VAL A 377 0.13 -15.46 2.15
C VAL A 377 -0.81 -16.19 1.19
N HIS A 378 -0.85 -17.52 1.22
CA HIS A 378 -1.71 -18.45 0.47
C HIS A 378 -1.54 -18.46 -1.06
N TYR A 379 -1.05 -17.38 -1.67
CA TYR A 379 -0.86 -17.28 -3.11
C TYR A 379 0.62 -17.21 -3.47
N MET A 380 1.05 -18.07 -4.39
CA MET A 380 2.32 -17.98 -5.10
C MET A 380 2.13 -18.51 -6.53
N PRO A 381 2.90 -18.02 -7.51
CA PRO A 381 2.99 -18.66 -8.83
C PRO A 381 3.49 -20.10 -8.75
N ASP A 382 2.99 -20.98 -9.61
CA ASP A 382 3.30 -22.42 -9.56
C ASP A 382 4.78 -22.73 -9.84
N HIS A 383 5.44 -21.94 -10.71
CA HIS A 383 6.84 -22.13 -11.07
C HIS A 383 7.83 -21.81 -9.93
N TRP A 384 7.36 -21.24 -8.82
CA TRP A 384 8.18 -20.98 -7.65
C TRP A 384 8.50 -22.25 -6.85
N GLN A 385 7.62 -23.25 -6.90
CA GLN A 385 7.80 -24.51 -6.18
C GLN A 385 9.05 -25.23 -6.68
N GLY A 386 9.97 -25.58 -5.78
CA GLY A 386 11.23 -26.24 -6.12
C GLY A 386 12.29 -25.35 -6.76
N ASN A 387 11.98 -24.06 -7.01
CA ASN A 387 12.89 -23.09 -7.62
C ASN A 387 13.15 -21.87 -6.71
N ALA A 388 12.92 -21.97 -5.40
CA ALA A 388 12.99 -20.81 -4.50
C ALA A 388 14.36 -20.12 -4.46
N SER A 389 15.44 -20.79 -4.81
CA SER A 389 16.80 -20.22 -4.85
C SER A 389 17.08 -19.39 -6.11
N ARG A 390 16.22 -19.42 -7.13
CA ARG A 390 16.47 -18.75 -8.41
C ARG A 390 16.31 -17.23 -8.30
N ALA A 391 17.12 -16.51 -9.08
CA ALA A 391 17.05 -15.05 -9.17
C ALA A 391 15.71 -14.54 -9.73
N GLU A 392 15.07 -15.33 -10.60
CA GLU A 392 13.74 -15.06 -11.17
C GLU A 392 12.67 -15.01 -10.07
N THR A 393 12.56 -16.08 -9.27
CA THR A 393 11.66 -16.16 -8.11
C THR A 393 11.90 -15.03 -7.12
N ARG A 394 13.16 -14.69 -6.85
CA ARG A 394 13.52 -13.53 -6.02
C ARG A 394 13.02 -12.21 -6.62
N SER A 395 13.14 -12.02 -7.93
CA SER A 395 12.72 -10.80 -8.62
C SER A 395 11.20 -10.63 -8.58
N GLU A 396 10.45 -11.70 -8.85
CA GLU A 396 8.99 -11.66 -8.76
C GLU A 396 8.51 -11.48 -7.32
N MET A 397 9.15 -12.14 -6.34
CA MET A 397 8.86 -11.90 -4.92
C MET A 397 9.17 -10.45 -4.52
N ALA A 398 10.19 -9.82 -5.08
CA ALA A 398 10.50 -8.41 -4.85
C ALA A 398 9.42 -7.47 -5.40
N GLN A 399 8.66 -7.85 -6.43
CA GLN A 399 7.51 -7.09 -6.92
C GLN A 399 6.33 -7.12 -5.93
N LEU A 400 6.14 -8.22 -5.20
CA LEU A 400 5.13 -8.32 -4.13
C LEU A 400 5.62 -7.68 -2.82
N PHE A 401 6.92 -7.79 -2.54
CA PHE A 401 7.56 -7.36 -1.29
C PHE A 401 8.73 -6.40 -1.56
N GLN A 402 8.37 -5.16 -1.90
CA GLN A 402 9.29 -4.13 -2.37
C GLN A 402 9.98 -3.37 -1.24
N TYR A 403 11.10 -2.74 -1.56
CA TYR A 403 11.78 -1.82 -0.64
C TYR A 403 10.93 -0.58 -0.34
N LYS A 404 11.04 -0.06 0.89
CA LYS A 404 10.37 1.20 1.27
C LYS A 404 10.90 2.38 0.46
N ALA A 405 12.20 2.41 0.15
CA ALA A 405 12.78 3.42 -0.74
C ALA A 405 12.17 3.40 -2.15
N VAL A 406 11.99 2.20 -2.74
CA VAL A 406 11.35 2.03 -4.06
C VAL A 406 9.90 2.51 -4.02
N PHE A 407 9.15 2.17 -2.96
CA PHE A 407 7.80 2.69 -2.75
C PHE A 407 7.74 4.23 -2.74
N ILE A 408 8.66 4.89 -2.03
CA ILE A 408 8.71 6.37 -1.97
C ILE A 408 9.02 6.95 -3.35
N LEU A 409 9.97 6.35 -4.08
CA LEU A 409 10.32 6.76 -5.44
C LEU A 409 9.14 6.60 -6.40
N GLU A 410 8.43 5.47 -6.34
CA GLU A 410 7.23 5.23 -7.15
C GLU A 410 6.14 6.26 -6.87
N GLU A 411 5.86 6.56 -5.60
CA GLU A 411 4.87 7.59 -5.22
C GLU A 411 5.30 9.00 -5.66
N LEU A 412 6.62 9.30 -5.65
CA LEU A 412 7.14 10.57 -6.15
C LEU A 412 7.04 10.70 -7.68
N LEU A 413 7.25 9.59 -8.40
CA LEU A 413 7.08 9.51 -9.86
C LEU A 413 5.60 9.41 -10.27
N SER A 414 4.70 9.07 -9.34
CA SER A 414 3.27 8.90 -9.59
C SER A 414 2.61 10.07 -10.33
N PRO A 415 2.79 11.34 -9.96
CA PRO A 415 2.13 12.45 -10.65
C PRO A 415 2.53 12.58 -12.12
N ILE A 416 3.74 12.13 -12.48
CA ILE A 416 4.28 12.18 -13.83
C ILE A 416 3.84 10.96 -14.64
N LEU A 417 3.96 9.75 -14.07
CA LEU A 417 3.68 8.50 -14.79
C LEU A 417 2.19 8.17 -14.89
N THR A 418 1.38 8.54 -13.89
CA THR A 418 -0.07 8.27 -13.88
C THR A 418 -0.79 8.85 -15.11
N PRO A 419 -0.64 10.15 -15.48
CA PRO A 419 -1.30 10.67 -16.67
C PRO A 419 -0.85 9.97 -17.96
N LEU A 420 0.43 9.59 -18.07
CA LEU A 420 0.94 8.86 -19.25
C LEU A 420 0.27 7.49 -19.38
N ILE A 421 0.14 6.75 -18.27
CA ILE A 421 -0.55 5.45 -18.25
C ILE A 421 -2.03 5.61 -18.62
N LEU A 422 -2.70 6.64 -18.09
CA LEU A 422 -4.12 6.91 -18.37
C LEU A 422 -4.39 7.33 -19.83
N ILE A 423 -3.44 8.03 -20.47
CA ILE A 423 -3.59 8.52 -21.85
C ILE A 423 -3.20 7.45 -22.87
N PHE A 424 -2.12 6.70 -22.63
CA PHE A 424 -1.53 5.84 -23.66
C PHE A 424 -1.81 4.35 -23.43
N ALA A 425 -1.73 3.86 -22.19
CA ALA A 425 -1.80 2.42 -21.93
C ALA A 425 -3.24 1.94 -21.65
N LEU A 426 -4.00 2.68 -20.84
CA LEU A 426 -5.33 2.27 -20.40
C LEU A 426 -6.40 2.29 -21.50
N PRO A 427 -6.44 3.28 -22.43
CA PRO A 427 -7.48 3.34 -23.46
C PRO A 427 -7.46 2.14 -24.42
N ALA A 428 -6.29 1.54 -24.66
CA ALA A 428 -6.16 0.32 -25.46
C ALA A 428 -6.91 -0.88 -24.85
N ARG A 429 -7.11 -0.89 -23.53
CA ARG A 429 -7.83 -1.93 -22.77
C ARG A 429 -9.28 -1.60 -22.48
N ALA A 430 -9.81 -0.48 -22.98
CA ALA A 430 -11.16 -0.02 -22.66
C ALA A 430 -12.26 -1.04 -23.08
N LEU A 431 -12.08 -1.72 -24.22
CA LEU A 431 -13.02 -2.74 -24.68
C LEU A 431 -13.01 -3.97 -23.76
N ASP A 432 -11.82 -4.45 -23.40
CA ASP A 432 -11.63 -5.59 -22.48
C ASP A 432 -12.27 -5.31 -21.11
N ILE A 433 -12.13 -4.08 -20.61
CA ILE A 433 -12.73 -3.63 -19.35
C ILE A 433 -14.26 -3.63 -19.45
N VAL A 434 -14.83 -3.10 -20.55
CA VAL A 434 -16.29 -3.08 -20.74
C VAL A 434 -16.85 -4.51 -20.85
N ASP A 435 -16.19 -5.39 -21.59
CA ASP A 435 -16.58 -6.80 -21.69
C ASP A 435 -16.47 -7.50 -20.33
N PHE A 436 -15.44 -7.17 -19.54
CA PHE A 436 -15.30 -7.69 -18.18
C PHE A 436 -16.48 -7.29 -17.28
N PHE A 437 -16.85 -6.01 -17.23
CA PHE A 437 -18.00 -5.57 -16.42
C PHE A 437 -19.31 -6.16 -16.94
N ARG A 438 -19.46 -6.43 -18.23
CA ARG A 438 -20.66 -7.09 -18.75
C ARG A 438 -20.72 -8.56 -18.34
N ASN A 439 -19.62 -9.30 -18.51
CA ASN A 439 -19.59 -10.75 -18.35
C ASN A 439 -19.46 -11.19 -16.88
N PHE A 440 -18.81 -10.38 -16.03
CA PHE A 440 -18.49 -10.72 -14.64
C PHE A 440 -19.23 -9.84 -13.61
N THR A 441 -20.42 -9.35 -13.97
CA THR A 441 -21.34 -8.69 -13.04
C THR A 441 -22.59 -9.52 -12.86
N VAL A 442 -22.94 -9.84 -11.62
CA VAL A 442 -24.19 -10.53 -11.26
C VAL A 442 -25.00 -9.64 -10.33
N GLU A 443 -26.32 -9.64 -10.54
CA GLU A 443 -27.26 -8.91 -9.71
C GLU A 443 -27.75 -9.82 -8.57
N VAL A 444 -27.41 -9.45 -7.33
CA VAL A 444 -27.83 -10.19 -6.13
C VAL A 444 -28.96 -9.45 -5.43
N VAL A 445 -30.05 -10.16 -5.17
CA VAL A 445 -31.25 -9.61 -4.52
C VAL A 445 -30.88 -8.98 -3.17
N GLY A 446 -31.30 -7.73 -2.97
CA GLY A 446 -31.05 -6.95 -1.76
C GLY A 446 -29.68 -6.31 -1.66
N VAL A 447 -28.69 -6.71 -2.47
CA VAL A 447 -27.35 -6.11 -2.49
C VAL A 447 -27.15 -5.22 -3.73
N GLY A 448 -27.59 -5.65 -4.91
CA GLY A 448 -27.38 -4.99 -6.20
C GLY A 448 -26.30 -5.68 -7.05
N ASP A 449 -25.66 -4.92 -7.92
CA ASP A 449 -24.66 -5.44 -8.87
C ASP A 449 -23.30 -5.67 -8.16
N ILE A 450 -22.80 -6.89 -8.24
CA ILE A 450 -21.53 -7.33 -7.64
C ILE A 450 -20.67 -8.09 -8.65
N CYS A 451 -19.37 -8.20 -8.35
CA CYS A 451 -18.46 -9.01 -9.15
C CYS A 451 -18.82 -10.50 -9.01
N SER A 452 -18.91 -11.21 -10.13
CA SER A 452 -19.33 -12.63 -10.17
C SER A 452 -18.38 -13.55 -9.39
N PHE A 453 -17.06 -13.29 -9.47
CA PHE A 453 -16.05 -14.02 -8.70
C PHE A 453 -16.25 -13.91 -7.19
N ALA A 454 -16.84 -12.81 -6.72
CA ALA A 454 -17.14 -12.62 -5.30
C ALA A 454 -18.33 -13.44 -4.81
N GLN A 455 -19.05 -14.16 -5.68
CA GLN A 455 -20.04 -15.14 -5.23
C GLN A 455 -19.40 -16.43 -4.71
N LEU A 456 -18.09 -16.61 -4.92
CA LEU A 456 -17.35 -17.82 -4.51
C LEU A 456 -17.93 -19.09 -5.15
N ASP A 457 -18.45 -18.94 -6.38
CA ASP A 457 -19.10 -20.00 -7.14
C ASP A 457 -18.07 -20.82 -7.93
N ILE A 458 -17.78 -22.00 -7.41
CA ILE A 458 -16.80 -22.94 -7.98
C ILE A 458 -17.24 -23.44 -9.35
N ARG A 459 -18.53 -23.63 -9.58
CA ARG A 459 -19.02 -24.22 -10.83
C ARG A 459 -18.73 -23.30 -12.01
N ASN A 460 -18.94 -22.00 -11.83
CA ASN A 460 -18.83 -21.00 -12.89
C ASN A 460 -17.44 -20.36 -12.99
N HIS A 461 -16.67 -20.33 -11.89
CA HIS A 461 -15.38 -19.62 -11.81
C HIS A 461 -14.23 -20.45 -11.23
N GLY A 462 -14.44 -21.75 -11.01
CA GLY A 462 -13.43 -22.65 -10.47
C GLY A 462 -12.35 -23.00 -11.48
N ASN A 463 -11.12 -23.17 -11.00
CA ASN A 463 -9.96 -23.54 -11.81
C ASN A 463 -9.84 -25.09 -11.89
N PRO A 464 -9.83 -25.67 -13.10
CA PRO A 464 -9.80 -27.12 -13.28
C PRO A 464 -8.51 -27.78 -12.77
N GLN A 465 -7.41 -27.04 -12.57
CA GLN A 465 -6.18 -27.59 -11.98
C GLN A 465 -6.30 -27.81 -10.46
N TRP A 466 -7.21 -27.08 -9.81
CA TRP A 466 -7.44 -27.11 -8.35
C TRP A 466 -8.60 -28.02 -7.95
N LEU A 467 -9.42 -28.42 -8.92
CA LEU A 467 -10.65 -29.17 -8.73
C LEU A 467 -10.54 -30.58 -9.31
N SER A 468 -11.39 -31.48 -8.83
CA SER A 468 -11.53 -32.81 -9.44
C SER A 468 -12.31 -32.70 -10.75
N ALA A 469 -12.05 -33.63 -11.68
CA ALA A 469 -12.70 -33.64 -12.99
C ALA A 469 -14.24 -33.58 -12.88
N GLY A 470 -14.88 -32.66 -13.62
CA GLY A 470 -16.33 -32.49 -13.66
C GLY A 470 -16.94 -31.52 -12.62
N GLN A 471 -16.14 -30.90 -11.75
CA GLN A 471 -16.64 -29.94 -10.73
C GLN A 471 -16.78 -28.49 -11.22
N THR A 472 -16.17 -28.14 -12.37
CA THR A 472 -16.23 -26.80 -12.96
C THR A 472 -16.71 -26.87 -14.41
N GLU A 473 -17.60 -25.95 -14.77
CA GLU A 473 -18.06 -25.70 -16.14
C GLU A 473 -17.40 -24.45 -16.72
N ALA A 474 -16.45 -23.84 -16.00
CA ALA A 474 -15.82 -22.60 -16.38
C ALA A 474 -14.91 -22.76 -17.60
N SER A 475 -15.09 -21.89 -18.61
CA SER A 475 -14.09 -21.74 -19.67
C SER A 475 -12.81 -21.07 -19.16
N VAL A 476 -11.72 -21.17 -19.92
CA VAL A 476 -10.43 -20.50 -19.62
C VAL A 476 -10.60 -18.99 -19.39
N TYR A 477 -11.54 -18.36 -20.11
CA TYR A 477 -11.84 -16.94 -19.90
C TYR A 477 -12.57 -16.70 -18.57
N GLN A 478 -13.46 -17.59 -18.16
CA GLN A 478 -14.34 -17.44 -16.99
C GLN A 478 -13.74 -17.89 -15.65
N GLN A 479 -12.79 -18.83 -15.64
CA GLN A 479 -12.14 -19.31 -14.41
C GLN A 479 -11.38 -18.21 -13.67
N ALA A 480 -11.17 -18.32 -12.36
CA ALA A 480 -10.20 -17.47 -11.66
C ALA A 480 -8.76 -18.03 -11.79
N GLU A 481 -7.77 -17.15 -11.89
CA GLU A 481 -6.37 -17.56 -11.99
C GLU A 481 -5.80 -17.94 -10.61
N ASN A 482 -4.92 -18.94 -10.57
CA ASN A 482 -4.18 -19.40 -9.38
C ASN A 482 -5.08 -19.85 -8.20
N GLY A 483 -6.18 -20.56 -8.48
CA GLY A 483 -7.04 -21.14 -7.45
C GLY A 483 -7.74 -20.10 -6.55
N LYS A 484 -7.89 -18.86 -7.03
CA LYS A 484 -8.38 -17.76 -6.20
C LYS A 484 -9.83 -17.95 -5.75
N THR A 485 -10.69 -18.58 -6.54
CA THR A 485 -12.09 -18.86 -6.14
C THR A 485 -12.12 -19.83 -4.96
N GLU A 486 -11.36 -20.92 -5.06
CA GLU A 486 -11.28 -22.02 -4.11
C GLU A 486 -10.69 -21.55 -2.78
N LEU A 487 -9.51 -20.91 -2.82
CA LEU A 487 -8.86 -20.39 -1.63
C LEU A 487 -9.69 -19.29 -0.96
N SER A 488 -10.38 -18.45 -1.74
CA SER A 488 -11.27 -17.42 -1.18
C SER A 488 -12.48 -18.03 -0.51
N LEU A 489 -13.06 -19.08 -1.07
CA LEU A 489 -14.16 -19.81 -0.46
C LEU A 489 -13.73 -20.46 0.86
N MET A 490 -12.59 -21.15 0.86
CA MET A 490 -12.04 -21.75 2.09
C MET A 490 -11.79 -20.69 3.16
N HIS A 491 -11.12 -19.60 2.79
CA HIS A 491 -10.83 -18.51 3.71
C HIS A 491 -12.12 -17.91 4.29
N PHE A 492 -13.12 -17.64 3.45
CA PHE A 492 -14.38 -17.07 3.88
C PHE A 492 -15.15 -17.99 4.83
N ALA A 493 -15.20 -19.30 4.53
CA ALA A 493 -15.85 -20.30 5.36
C ALA A 493 -15.15 -20.52 6.71
N ILE A 494 -13.82 -20.45 6.75
CA ILE A 494 -13.04 -20.56 7.99
C ILE A 494 -13.24 -19.31 8.86
N THR A 495 -13.24 -18.12 8.25
CA THR A 495 -13.41 -16.85 8.97
C THR A 495 -14.83 -16.66 9.49
N ASN A 496 -15.84 -17.13 8.75
CA ASN A 496 -17.26 -16.95 9.07
C ASN A 496 -17.95 -18.32 9.23
N PRO A 497 -17.78 -19.02 10.37
CA PRO A 497 -18.25 -20.40 10.53
C PRO A 497 -19.78 -20.56 10.60
N ARG A 498 -20.51 -19.46 10.82
CA ARG A 498 -22.00 -19.45 10.85
C ARG A 498 -22.61 -19.34 9.45
N TRP A 499 -21.81 -18.94 8.47
CA TRP A 499 -22.26 -18.81 7.10
C TRP A 499 -22.49 -20.19 6.48
N GLN A 500 -23.66 -20.38 5.87
CA GLN A 500 -23.99 -21.60 5.15
C GLN A 500 -23.61 -21.44 3.67
N PRO A 501 -22.63 -22.21 3.17
CA PRO A 501 -22.25 -22.17 1.77
C PRO A 501 -23.36 -22.75 0.88
N PRO A 502 -23.46 -22.32 -0.40
CA PRO A 502 -24.32 -22.99 -1.37
C PRO A 502 -23.95 -24.47 -1.56
N PRO A 503 -24.87 -25.35 -1.99
CA PRO A 503 -24.63 -26.80 -2.06
C PRO A 503 -23.38 -27.22 -2.86
N PRO A 504 -23.05 -26.62 -4.03
CA PRO A 504 -21.81 -26.96 -4.75
C PRO A 504 -20.55 -26.62 -3.96
N SER A 505 -20.55 -25.46 -3.28
CA SER A 505 -19.45 -25.00 -2.44
C SER A 505 -19.32 -25.86 -1.17
N GLU A 506 -20.43 -26.30 -0.59
CA GLU A 506 -20.45 -27.22 0.55
C GLU A 506 -19.82 -28.57 0.21
N LEU A 507 -20.21 -29.17 -0.91
CA LEU A 507 -19.65 -30.43 -1.41
C LEU A 507 -18.14 -30.33 -1.65
N PHE A 508 -17.67 -29.22 -2.24
CA PHE A 508 -16.23 -29.01 -2.40
C PHE A 508 -15.51 -28.94 -1.05
N LEU A 509 -16.06 -28.20 -0.09
CA LEU A 509 -15.46 -28.06 1.25
C LEU A 509 -15.45 -29.38 2.02
N SER A 510 -16.48 -30.23 1.89
CA SER A 510 -16.51 -31.55 2.53
C SER A 510 -15.47 -32.49 1.91
N HIS A 511 -15.44 -32.60 0.58
CA HIS A 511 -14.44 -33.39 -0.14
C HIS A 511 -13.01 -32.97 0.20
N LEU A 512 -12.76 -31.66 0.27
CA LEU A 512 -11.44 -31.16 0.63
C LEU A 512 -11.06 -31.52 2.08
N LYS A 513 -12.00 -31.39 3.03
CA LYS A 513 -11.77 -31.79 4.43
C LYS A 513 -11.46 -33.27 4.54
N GLU A 514 -12.21 -34.12 3.84
CA GLU A 514 -11.97 -35.57 3.81
C GLU A 514 -10.59 -35.89 3.23
N LYS A 515 -10.22 -35.26 2.11
CA LYS A 515 -8.91 -35.46 1.48
C LYS A 515 -7.77 -35.02 2.40
N VAL A 516 -7.89 -33.86 3.06
CA VAL A 516 -6.89 -33.39 4.02
C VAL A 516 -6.77 -34.33 5.22
N GLN A 517 -7.89 -34.87 5.71
CA GLN A 517 -7.87 -35.86 6.80
C GLN A 517 -7.22 -37.18 6.38
N GLN A 518 -7.48 -37.65 5.16
CA GLN A 518 -6.84 -38.84 4.58
C GLN A 518 -5.34 -38.63 4.41
N ASP A 519 -4.92 -37.49 3.83
CA ASP A 519 -3.51 -37.16 3.63
C ASP A 519 -2.79 -36.98 4.99
N ALA A 520 -3.44 -36.38 5.98
CA ALA A 520 -2.90 -36.24 7.33
C ALA A 520 -2.77 -37.58 8.07
N ALA A 521 -3.68 -38.52 7.83
CA ALA A 521 -3.61 -39.87 8.39
C ALA A 521 -2.56 -40.75 7.69
N ALA A 522 -2.30 -40.50 6.40
CA ALA A 522 -1.25 -41.15 5.63
C ALA A 522 0.15 -40.56 5.88
N ALA A 523 0.23 -39.30 6.32
CA ALA A 523 1.48 -38.68 6.73
C ALA A 523 2.00 -39.31 8.03
N LEU A 524 3.26 -39.79 8.01
CA LEU A 524 3.94 -40.31 9.20
C LEU A 524 3.89 -39.27 10.34
N PRO A 525 3.65 -39.69 11.61
CA PRO A 525 3.59 -38.76 12.74
C PRO A 525 4.87 -37.92 12.81
N ALA A 526 4.74 -36.61 13.04
CA ALA A 526 5.87 -35.67 13.10
C ALA A 526 7.01 -36.08 14.06
N GLN A 527 6.74 -36.99 15.01
CA GLN A 527 7.74 -37.62 15.87
C GLN A 527 8.74 -38.51 15.11
N CYS A 528 8.36 -39.19 14.03
CA CYS A 528 9.29 -40.01 13.23
C CYS A 528 10.24 -39.14 12.38
N ILE A 529 9.78 -38.00 11.88
CA ILE A 529 10.62 -37.08 11.08
C ILE A 529 11.67 -36.39 11.96
N LEU A 530 11.36 -36.14 13.24
CA LEU A 530 12.34 -35.65 14.22
C LEU A 530 13.35 -36.73 14.66
N ALA A 531 12.98 -38.01 14.56
CA ALA A 531 13.87 -39.13 14.89
C ALA A 531 14.88 -39.44 13.77
N GLU A 532 14.55 -39.16 12.51
CA GLU A 532 15.44 -39.41 11.35
C GLU A 532 16.36 -38.23 11.00
N GLY A 533 16.17 -37.07 11.63
CA GLY A 533 17.10 -35.95 11.48
C GLY A 533 18.37 -36.16 12.33
N PRO A 534 19.56 -35.71 11.88
CA PRO A 534 20.82 -35.83 12.65
C PRO A 534 20.77 -35.16 14.04
N LEU A 535 19.77 -34.31 14.29
CA LEU A 535 19.47 -33.70 15.59
C LEU A 535 18.86 -34.69 16.60
N GLY A 536 18.09 -35.68 16.14
CA GLY A 536 17.52 -36.72 16.99
C GLY A 536 18.58 -37.66 17.56
N ALA A 537 19.61 -37.96 16.76
CA ALA A 537 20.76 -38.75 17.20
C ALA A 537 21.63 -38.04 18.26
N SER A 538 21.71 -36.69 18.22
CA SER A 538 22.51 -35.90 19.18
C SER A 538 21.82 -35.61 20.51
N LEU A 539 20.50 -35.79 20.61
CA LEU A 539 19.74 -35.54 21.85
C LEU A 539 19.60 -36.81 22.72
N PHE A 540 19.92 -37.98 22.16
CA PHE A 540 19.80 -39.28 22.83
C PHE A 540 21.13 -40.05 22.95
N SER A 541 22.27 -39.41 22.66
CA SER A 541 23.61 -39.83 23.13
C SER A 541 24.07 -38.87 24.21
#